data_AF-D8ULB9-F1
#
_entry.id   AF-D8ULB9-F1
#
_cell.length_a   1.000
_cell.length_b   1.000
_cell.length_c   1.000
_cell.angle_alpha   90.00
_cell.angle_beta   90.00
_cell.angle_gamma   90.00
#
_symmetry.space_group_name_H-M   'P 1'
#
loop_
_entity.id
_entity.type
_entity.pdbx_description
1 polymer ?
#
loop_
_entity_poly.entity_id
_entity_poly.type
_entity_poly.pdbx_seq_one_letter_code
_entity_poly.pdbx_strand_id
1 'polypeptide(L)'
;VEASNGLLLSAFSDPRQAVRCCLALVEAMPGLPWPTALLENELCEELAVARFDSRGAVSRELLFRGLRLKAGLDFGTVHATINHATGRVSYRGRVMNRASRIASSASSGQIPLEFGGACSTPKSR
;
A
#
# COMPACT_ATOMS: atom_id res chain seq x y z
N VAL A 1 6.77 11.40 2.74
CA VAL A 1 6.03 10.29 3.38
C VAL A 1 5.63 10.75 4.77
N GLU A 2 4.38 10.57 5.16
CA GLU A 2 3.84 10.90 6.49
C GLU A 2 3.34 9.61 7.14
N ALA A 3 3.67 9.37 8.40
CA ALA A 3 3.24 8.19 9.15
C ALA A 3 2.55 8.63 10.44
N SER A 4 1.38 8.04 10.73
CA SER A 4 0.61 8.34 11.94
C SER A 4 -0.28 7.16 12.31
N ASN A 5 -0.26 6.74 13.58
CA ASN A 5 -1.17 5.73 14.15
C ASN A 5 -1.34 4.44 13.31
N GLY A 6 -0.24 3.91 12.76
CA GLY A 6 -0.26 2.70 11.92
C GLY A 6 -0.69 2.93 10.47
N LEU A 7 -0.94 4.17 10.07
CA LEU A 7 -1.19 4.57 8.68
C LEU A 7 0.06 5.22 8.09
N LEU A 8 0.31 4.93 6.82
CA LEU A 8 1.39 5.50 6.03
C LEU A 8 0.82 6.18 4.78
N LEU A 9 1.07 7.47 4.64
CA LEU A 9 0.77 8.26 3.45
C LEU A 9 2.05 8.55 2.66
N SER A 10 2.08 8.12 1.41
CA SER A 10 3.16 8.44 0.48
C SER A 10 2.59 9.09 -0.78
N ALA A 11 3.30 10.08 -1.29
CA ALA A 11 2.96 10.78 -2.52
C ALA A 11 4.13 10.61 -3.49
N PHE A 12 3.82 10.30 -4.75
CA PHE A 12 4.79 10.07 -5.81
C PHE A 12 4.48 10.96 -7.00
N SER A 13 5.52 11.42 -7.69
CA SER A 13 5.38 12.23 -8.90
C SER A 13 4.95 11.41 -10.12
N ASP A 14 5.08 10.09 -10.07
CA ASP A 14 4.68 9.17 -11.14
C ASP A 14 3.89 7.99 -10.56
N PRO A 15 2.73 7.62 -11.15
CA PRO A 15 1.88 6.56 -10.63
C PRO A 15 2.54 5.18 -10.68
N ARG A 16 3.49 4.93 -11.60
CA ARG A 16 4.18 3.63 -11.68
C ARG A 16 5.13 3.45 -10.50
N GLN A 17 5.74 4.53 -10.01
CA GLN A 17 6.55 4.50 -8.79
C GLN A 17 5.69 4.15 -7.57
N ALA A 18 4.47 4.68 -7.49
CA ALA A 18 3.55 4.38 -6.40
C ALA A 18 3.17 2.89 -6.38
N VAL A 19 2.79 2.34 -7.54
CA VAL A 19 2.46 0.91 -7.66
C VAL A 19 3.65 0.02 -7.32
N ARG A 20 4.85 0.33 -7.85
CA ARG A 20 6.09 -0.43 -7.54
C ARG A 20 6.42 -0.39 -6.06
N CYS A 21 6.25 0.76 -5.41
CA CYS A 21 6.50 0.89 -3.98
C CYS A 21 5.52 0.04 -3.17
N CYS A 22 4.22 0.07 -3.50
CA CYS A 22 3.22 -0.75 -2.81
C CYS A 22 3.46 -2.26 -3.01
N LEU A 23 3.83 -2.69 -4.22
CA LEU A 23 4.19 -4.09 -4.48
C LEU A 23 5.43 -4.50 -3.68
N ALA A 24 6.50 -3.70 -3.72
CA ALA A 24 7.71 -3.98 -2.96
C ALA A 24 7.46 -4.05 -1.45
N LEU A 25 6.56 -3.23 -0.91
CA LEU A 25 6.17 -3.29 0.50
C LEU A 25 5.43 -4.58 0.83
N VAL A 26 4.50 -5.02 -0.02
CA VAL A 26 3.76 -6.29 0.19
C VAL A 26 4.69 -7.49 0.06
N GLU A 27 5.62 -7.48 -0.90
CA GLU A 27 6.62 -8.55 -1.08
C GLU A 27 7.62 -8.62 0.07
N ALA A 28 8.05 -7.47 0.61
CA ALA A 28 9.01 -7.43 1.71
C ALA A 28 8.39 -7.79 3.07
N MET A 29 7.09 -7.57 3.26
CA MET A 29 6.43 -7.68 4.56
C MET A 29 6.58 -9.05 5.24
N PRO A 30 6.44 -10.19 4.53
CA PRO A 30 6.63 -11.51 5.15
C PRO A 30 8.08 -11.78 5.57
N GLY A 31 9.05 -11.10 4.97
CA GLY A 31 10.49 -11.27 5.26
C GLY A 31 10.99 -10.49 6.47
N LEU A 32 10.17 -9.60 7.04
CA LEU A 32 10.58 -8.77 8.18
C LEU A 32 10.65 -9.57 9.50
N PRO A 33 11.52 -9.17 10.45
CA PRO A 33 11.67 -9.84 11.73
C PRO A 33 10.49 -9.49 12.67
N TRP A 34 9.33 -10.07 12.40
CA TRP A 34 8.14 -9.88 13.21
C TRP A 34 8.32 -10.47 14.62
N PRO A 35 7.96 -9.71 15.68
CA PRO A 35 7.91 -10.24 17.04
C PRO A 35 6.99 -11.47 17.13
N THR A 36 7.42 -12.49 17.88
CA THR A 36 6.65 -13.74 18.05
C THR A 36 5.25 -13.49 18.61
N ALA A 37 5.10 -12.54 19.53
CA ALA A 37 3.80 -12.15 20.08
C ALA A 37 2.79 -11.66 19.03
N LEU A 38 3.25 -11.12 17.90
CA LEU A 38 2.36 -10.81 16.78
C LEU A 38 2.02 -12.07 15.98
N LEU A 39 2.98 -12.97 15.76
CA LEU A 39 2.75 -14.21 15.01
C LEU A 39 1.82 -15.20 15.72
N GLU A 40 1.72 -15.11 17.05
CA GLU A 40 0.76 -15.87 17.86
C GLU A 40 -0.69 -15.43 17.65
N ASN A 41 -0.92 -14.24 17.10
CA ASN A 41 -2.25 -13.76 16.79
C ASN A 41 -2.75 -14.34 15.46
N GLU A 42 -3.96 -14.87 15.43
CA GLU A 42 -4.59 -15.46 14.23
C GLU A 42 -4.57 -14.51 13.01
N LEU A 43 -4.66 -13.19 13.23
CA LEU A 43 -4.64 -12.20 12.14
C LEU A 43 -3.25 -11.99 11.51
N CYS A 44 -2.20 -12.41 12.21
CA CYS A 44 -0.79 -12.18 11.86
C CYS A 44 0.00 -13.49 11.75
N GLU A 45 -0.70 -14.62 11.73
CA GLU A 45 -0.11 -15.95 11.62
C GLU A 45 0.72 -16.12 10.34
N GLU A 46 1.64 -17.09 10.40
CA GLU A 46 2.43 -17.50 9.26
C GLU A 46 1.62 -18.44 8.35
N LEU A 47 1.22 -17.94 7.17
CA LEU A 47 0.60 -18.75 6.14
C LEU A 47 1.62 -19.12 5.07
N ALA A 48 1.88 -20.42 4.94
CA ALA A 48 2.73 -20.95 3.88
C ALA A 48 2.03 -22.09 3.15
N VAL A 49 2.17 -22.14 1.83
CA VAL A 49 1.52 -23.14 0.97
C VAL A 49 2.59 -24.08 0.41
N ALA A 50 2.24 -25.36 0.33
CA ALA A 50 3.07 -26.34 -0.35
C ALA A 50 2.96 -26.10 -1.86
N ARG A 51 4.06 -25.69 -2.48
CA ARG A 51 4.20 -25.59 -3.93
C ARG A 51 4.92 -26.82 -4.43
N PHE A 52 4.28 -27.52 -5.37
CA PHE A 52 4.88 -28.63 -6.10
C PHE A 52 5.58 -28.07 -7.35
N ASP A 53 6.85 -28.42 -7.52
CA ASP A 53 7.54 -28.15 -8.78
C ASP A 53 7.13 -29.17 -9.87
N SER A 54 7.53 -28.91 -11.11
CA SER A 54 7.27 -29.82 -12.25
C SER A 54 8.03 -31.15 -12.18
N ARG A 55 8.96 -31.31 -11.23
CA ARG A 55 9.75 -32.53 -10.97
C ARG A 55 9.24 -33.29 -9.74
N GLY A 56 8.14 -32.87 -9.12
CA GLY A 56 7.57 -33.47 -7.92
C GLY A 56 8.24 -33.07 -6.60
N ALA A 57 9.14 -32.09 -6.59
CA ALA A 57 9.72 -31.55 -5.37
C ALA A 57 8.71 -30.65 -4.65
N VAL A 58 8.57 -30.85 -3.33
CA VAL A 58 7.69 -30.06 -2.47
C VAL A 58 8.50 -28.94 -1.85
N SER A 59 8.14 -27.70 -2.17
CA SER A 59 8.71 -26.49 -1.57
C SER A 59 7.65 -25.76 -0.74
N ARG A 60 8.06 -25.15 0.37
CA ARG A 60 7.16 -24.34 1.22
C ARG A 60 7.31 -22.88 0.82
N GLU A 61 6.28 -22.31 0.21
CA GLU A 61 6.24 -20.90 -0.18
C GLU A 61 5.49 -20.10 0.87
N LEU A 62 6.17 -19.11 1.45
CA LEU A 62 5.58 -18.22 2.44
C LEU A 62 4.69 -17.19 1.75
N LEU A 63 3.38 -17.21 2.04
CA LEU A 63 2.42 -16.26 1.49
C LEU A 63 2.22 -15.05 2.41
N PHE A 64 2.03 -15.29 3.71
CA PHE A 64 1.81 -14.24 4.70
C PHE A 64 2.59 -14.52 5.98
N ARG A 65 3.10 -13.47 6.61
CA ARG A 65 3.71 -13.53 7.94
C ARG A 65 3.66 -12.15 8.57
N GLY A 66 3.12 -12.06 9.79
CA GLY A 66 3.03 -10.81 10.54
C GLY A 66 1.92 -9.88 10.04
N LEU A 67 2.11 -8.56 10.23
CA LEU A 67 1.08 -7.58 9.90
C LEU A 67 0.81 -7.55 8.39
N ARG A 68 -0.47 -7.59 8.05
CA ARG A 68 -0.92 -7.55 6.66
C ARG A 68 -1.22 -6.11 6.25
N LEU A 69 -0.61 -5.68 5.15
CA LEU A 69 -0.83 -4.35 4.61
C LEU A 69 -2.15 -4.26 3.85
N LYS A 70 -2.78 -3.09 3.99
CA LYS A 70 -3.88 -2.63 3.14
C LYS A 70 -3.43 -1.32 2.50
N ALA A 71 -3.35 -1.30 1.18
CA ALA A 71 -2.92 -0.13 0.43
C ALA A 71 -3.99 0.25 -0.60
N GLY A 72 -4.28 1.54 -0.70
CA GLY A 72 -5.15 2.09 -1.73
C GLY A 72 -4.43 3.20 -2.46
N LEU A 73 -4.50 3.16 -3.79
CA LEU A 73 -3.85 4.14 -4.65
C LEU A 73 -4.90 4.79 -5.54
N ASP A 74 -4.78 6.10 -5.66
CA ASP A 74 -5.50 6.92 -6.62
C ASP A 74 -4.54 7.98 -7.16
N PHE A 75 -4.76 8.43 -8.39
CA PHE A 75 -3.95 9.45 -9.05
C PHE A 75 -4.83 10.54 -9.64
N GLY A 76 -4.37 11.78 -9.59
CA GLY A 76 -5.11 12.91 -10.13
C GLY A 76 -4.61 14.25 -9.60
N THR A 77 -5.38 15.30 -9.83
CA THR A 77 -5.04 16.64 -9.36
C THR A 77 -5.19 16.73 -7.84
N VAL A 78 -4.12 17.18 -7.18
CA VAL A 78 -4.04 17.31 -5.72
C VAL A 78 -3.64 18.74 -5.37
N HIS A 79 -4.24 19.27 -4.31
CA HIS A 79 -3.83 20.55 -3.75
C HIS A 79 -2.76 20.29 -2.69
N ALA A 80 -1.55 20.78 -2.94
CA ALA A 80 -0.43 20.69 -2.00
C ALA A 80 -0.31 22.02 -1.24
N THR A 81 -0.45 21.97 0.08
CA THR A 81 -0.25 23.13 0.95
C THR A 81 0.97 22.89 1.81
N ILE A 82 1.92 23.83 1.81
CA ILE A 82 3.10 23.76 2.68
C ILE A 82 2.70 24.30 4.05
N ASN A 83 2.95 23.51 5.09
CA ASN A 83 2.85 23.99 6.46
C ASN A 83 4.16 24.70 6.83
N HIS A 84 4.11 26.03 6.97
CA HIS A 84 5.28 26.85 7.29
C HIS A 84 5.91 26.53 8.66
N ALA A 85 5.13 25.98 9.61
CA ALA A 85 5.65 25.62 10.93
C ALA A 85 6.45 24.31 10.93
N THR A 86 6.12 23.37 10.04
CA THR A 86 6.77 22.05 9.99
C THR A 86 7.63 21.83 8.76
N GLY A 87 7.57 22.73 7.78
CA GLY A 87 8.23 22.59 6.48
C GLY A 87 7.69 21.43 5.63
N ARG A 88 6.59 20.79 6.06
CA ARG A 88 6.02 19.61 5.38
C ARG A 88 4.91 20.02 4.41
N VAL A 89 4.84 19.30 3.30
CA VAL A 89 3.78 19.45 2.31
C VAL A 89 2.61 18.55 2.71
N SER A 90 1.48 19.15 3.06
CA SER A 90 0.23 18.44 3.26
C SER A 90 -0.54 18.36 1.95
N TYR A 91 -0.85 17.13 1.53
CA TYR A 91 -1.67 16.87 0.35
C TYR A 91 -3.14 16.81 0.73
N ARG A 92 -3.99 17.56 0.05
CA ARG A 92 -5.45 17.53 0.23
C ARG A 92 -6.14 17.44 -1.13
N GLY A 93 -7.28 16.75 -1.16
CA GLY A 93 -8.10 16.69 -2.36
C GLY A 93 -8.93 15.42 -2.46
N ARG A 94 -9.75 15.36 -3.52
CA ARG A 94 -10.63 14.21 -3.79
C ARG A 94 -9.85 12.91 -3.97
N VAL A 95 -8.66 12.98 -4.57
CA VAL A 95 -7.76 11.83 -4.80
C VAL A 95 -7.34 11.19 -3.47
N MET A 96 -6.97 12.01 -2.47
CA MET A 96 -6.61 11.49 -1.14
C MET A 96 -7.81 10.81 -0.46
N ASN A 97 -8.99 11.44 -0.51
CA ASN A 97 -10.20 10.88 0.09
C ASN A 97 -10.61 9.55 -0.57
N ARG A 98 -10.42 9.42 -1.89
CA ARG A 98 -10.63 8.17 -2.63
C ARG A 98 -9.60 7.12 -2.25
N ALA A 99 -8.31 7.44 -2.30
CA ALA A 99 -7.23 6.52 -1.88
C ALA A 99 -7.45 5.96 -0.47
N SER A 100 -7.87 6.81 0.48
CA SER A 100 -8.20 6.39 1.85
C SER A 100 -9.40 5.42 1.90
N ARG A 101 -10.46 5.68 1.13
CA ARG A 101 -11.61 4.77 1.02
C ARG A 101 -11.23 3.43 0.40
N ILE A 102 -10.43 3.45 -0.67
CA ILE A 102 -9.92 2.26 -1.35
C ILE A 102 -9.08 1.41 -0.36
N ALA A 103 -8.18 2.05 0.38
CA ALA A 103 -7.37 1.38 1.41
C ALA A 103 -8.25 0.78 2.52
N SER A 104 -9.33 1.47 2.90
CA SER A 104 -10.27 1.01 3.92
C SER A 104 -11.07 -0.21 3.45
N SER A 105 -11.52 -0.20 2.19
CA SER A 105 -12.27 -1.30 1.57
C SER A 105 -11.40 -2.50 1.18
N ALA A 106 -10.08 -2.34 1.08
CA ALA A 106 -9.18 -3.41 0.68
C ALA A 106 -9.29 -4.62 1.63
N SER A 107 -9.26 -5.84 1.10
CA SER A 107 -9.02 -7.00 1.96
C SER A 107 -7.55 -7.05 2.37
N SER A 108 -7.27 -7.78 3.43
CA SER A 108 -5.94 -7.95 3.99
C SER A 108 -4.97 -8.53 2.96
N GLY A 109 -3.88 -7.83 2.64
CA GLY A 109 -2.91 -8.26 1.61
C GLY A 109 -3.32 -7.92 0.17
N GLN A 110 -4.43 -7.21 -0.05
CA GLN A 110 -4.81 -6.71 -1.38
C GLN A 110 -4.40 -5.25 -1.57
N ILE A 111 -4.11 -4.92 -2.83
CA ILE A 111 -3.83 -3.56 -3.28
C ILE A 111 -4.87 -3.18 -4.36
N PRO A 112 -6.11 -2.83 -3.97
CA PRO A 112 -7.07 -2.31 -4.92
C PRO A 112 -6.58 -0.97 -5.49
N LEU A 113 -6.65 -0.86 -6.81
CA LEU A 113 -6.32 0.33 -7.56
C LEU A 113 -7.61 0.84 -8.21
N GLU A 114 -7.95 2.11 -7.98
CA GLU A 114 -9.01 2.75 -8.73
C GLU A 114 -8.38 3.62 -9.82
N PHE A 115 -8.70 3.34 -11.08
CA PHE A 115 -8.29 4.17 -12.20
C PHE A 115 -9.34 5.28 -12.39
N GLY A 116 -9.30 6.28 -11.51
CA GLY A 116 -10.11 7.49 -11.60
C GLY A 116 -9.63 8.39 -12.75
N GLY A 117 -9.94 8.03 -13.99
CA GLY A 117 -9.67 8.84 -15.17
C GLY A 117 -10.40 10.19 -15.11
N ALA A 118 -9.73 11.21 -14.61
CA ALA A 118 -10.03 12.60 -14.91
C ALA A 118 -8.72 13.26 -15.37
N CYS A 119 -8.37 13.00 -16.63
CA CYS A 119 -7.53 13.93 -17.38
C CYS A 119 -8.33 15.24 -17.48
N SER A 120 -8.20 16.11 -16.47
CA SER A 120 -8.66 17.48 -16.59
C SER A 120 -7.74 18.14 -17.61
N THR A 121 -8.20 18.21 -18.85
CA THR A 121 -7.59 19.05 -19.89
C THR A 121 -7.38 20.46 -19.32
N PRO A 122 -6.19 21.06 -19.48
CA PRO A 122 -6.02 22.46 -19.14
C PRO A 122 -6.93 23.26 -20.08
N LYS A 123 -7.90 24.00 -19.51
CA LYS A 123 -8.65 25.02 -20.26
C LYS A 123 -7.63 26.03 -20.78
N SER A 124 -7.37 26.03 -22.09
CA SER A 124 -6.69 27.14 -22.75
C SER A 124 -7.58 28.38 -22.62
N ARG A 125 -6.96 29.49 -22.21
CA ARG A 125 -7.54 30.83 -22.29
C ARG A 125 -7.86 31.22 -23.73
#